data_AF-A0A538CJL8-F1
#
_entry.id   AF-A0A538CJL8-F1
#
_cell.length_a   1.000
_cell.length_b   1.000
_cell.length_c   1.000
_cell.angle_alpha   90.00
_cell.angle_beta   90.00
_cell.angle_gamma   90.00
#
_symmetry.space_group_name_H-M   'P 1'
#
loop_
_entity.id
_entity.type
_entity.pdbx_description
1 polymer ?
#
loop_
_entity_poly.entity_id
_entity_poly.type
_entity_poly.pdbx_seq_one_letter_code
_entity_poly.pdbx_strand_id
1 'polypeptide(L)' 'MNVRELNRATLARQLLLERRPVDVVDAVDRLGGLQAQEPRPPFIALWSRLEGFERDD' A
#
# COMPACT_ATOMS: atom_id res chain seq x y z
N MET A 1 18.33 -15.56 6.79
CA MET A 1 17.89 -14.34 6.09
C MET A 1 18.84 -13.20 6.38
N ASN A 2 19.26 -12.44 5.36
CA ASN A 2 20.03 -11.21 5.48
C ASN A 2 19.10 -9.98 5.53
N VAL A 3 19.68 -8.79 5.80
CA VAL A 3 18.94 -7.53 5.90
C VAL A 3 18.19 -7.18 4.60
N ARG A 4 18.79 -7.45 3.44
CA ARG A 4 18.16 -7.20 2.13
C ARG A 4 16.94 -8.10 1.92
N GLU A 5 17.00 -9.35 2.32
CA GLU A 5 15.87 -10.29 2.25
C GLU A 5 14.73 -9.87 3.17
N LEU A 6 15.04 -9.45 4.41
CA LEU A 6 14.03 -8.91 5.32
C LEU A 6 13.39 -7.64 4.76
N ASN A 7 14.19 -6.71 4.21
CA ASN A 7 13.67 -5.49 3.59
C ASN A 7 12.74 -5.80 2.41
N ARG A 8 13.13 -6.69 1.49
CA ARG A 8 12.27 -7.10 0.37
C ARG A 8 10.99 -7.77 0.85
N ALA A 9 11.08 -8.61 1.89
CA ALA A 9 9.91 -9.25 2.47
C ALA A 9 8.96 -8.22 3.12
N THR A 10 9.46 -7.16 3.74
CA THR A 10 8.64 -6.06 4.26
C THR A 10 7.99 -5.28 3.13
N LEU A 11 8.76 -4.87 2.10
CA LEU A 11 8.22 -4.15 0.95
C LEU A 11 7.15 -4.97 0.21
N ALA A 12 7.33 -6.29 0.10
CA ALA A 12 6.34 -7.18 -0.51
C ALA A 12 5.01 -7.17 0.27
N ARG A 13 5.07 -7.29 1.61
CA ARG A 13 3.88 -7.22 2.48
C ARG A 13 3.19 -5.86 2.42
N GLN A 14 3.95 -4.80 2.19
CA GLN A 14 3.43 -3.44 2.06
C GLN A 14 2.97 -3.08 0.64
N LEU A 15 2.99 -4.02 -0.30
CA LEU A 15 2.62 -3.79 -1.70
C LEU A 15 3.48 -2.72 -2.39
N LEU A 16 4.75 -2.61 -1.99
CA LEU A 16 5.69 -1.59 -2.47
C LEU A 16 6.70 -2.12 -3.50
N LEU A 17 6.65 -3.42 -3.83
CA LEU A 17 7.47 -3.98 -4.92
C LEU A 17 6.77 -3.89 -6.28
N GLU A 18 5.44 -3.93 -6.28
CA GLU A 18 4.59 -3.79 -7.46
C GLU A 18 3.19 -3.39 -7.02
N ARG A 19 2.48 -2.66 -7.88
CA ARG A 19 1.05 -2.35 -7.68
C ARG A 19 0.25 -3.64 -7.86
N ARG A 20 -0.78 -3.84 -7.05
CA ARG A 20 -1.60 -5.06 -7.06
C ARG A 20 -3.06 -4.74 -7.38
N PRO A 21 -3.77 -5.61 -8.12
CA PRO A 21 -5.21 -5.51 -8.33
C PRO A 21 -5.95 -6.08 -7.11
N VAL A 22 -5.96 -5.33 -6.01
CA VAL A 22 -6.68 -5.69 -4.77
C VAL A 22 -7.53 -4.52 -4.31
N ASP A 23 -8.64 -4.82 -3.65
CA ASP A 23 -9.57 -3.81 -3.18
C ASP A 23 -8.97 -2.93 -2.08
N VAL A 24 -9.45 -1.69 -1.99
CA VAL A 24 -8.95 -0.69 -1.03
C VAL A 24 -9.04 -1.19 0.41
N VAL A 25 -10.17 -1.78 0.80
CA VAL A 25 -10.39 -2.28 2.17
C VAL A 25 -9.39 -3.39 2.50
N ASP A 26 -9.21 -4.36 1.59
CA ASP A 26 -8.24 -5.45 1.75
C ASP A 26 -6.81 -4.93 1.86
N ALA A 27 -6.46 -3.91 1.08
CA ALA A 27 -5.15 -3.30 1.14
C ALA A 27 -4.91 -2.60 2.48
N VAL A 28 -5.89 -1.84 2.98
CA VAL A 28 -5.79 -1.16 4.28
C VAL A 28 -5.68 -2.18 5.43
N ASP A 29 -6.44 -3.27 5.39
CA ASP A 29 -6.36 -4.35 6.39
C ASP A 29 -4.97 -5.01 6.39
N ARG A 30 -4.45 -5.37 5.21
CA ARG A 30 -3.09 -5.93 5.07
C ARG A 30 -2.00 -5.00 5.58
N LEU A 31 -2.19 -3.68 5.45
CA LEU A 31 -1.24 -2.67 5.91
C LEU A 31 -1.35 -2.39 7.42
N GLY A 32 -2.40 -2.88 8.08
CA GLY A 32 -2.72 -2.53 9.47
C GLY A 32 -3.17 -1.07 9.63
N GLY A 33 -3.78 -0.51 8.58
CA GLY A 33 -4.23 0.88 8.54
C GLY A 33 -3.33 1.82 7.72
N LEU A 34 -3.86 3.02 7.45
CA LEU A 34 -3.15 4.13 6.82
C LEU A 34 -3.30 5.38 7.67
N GLN A 35 -2.26 6.22 7.66
CA GLN A 35 -2.30 7.52 8.31
C GLN A 35 -3.19 8.48 7.51
N ALA A 36 -4.35 8.83 8.08
CA ALA A 36 -5.40 9.62 7.44
C ALA A 36 -5.71 10.92 8.20
N GLN A 37 -4.75 11.43 8.97
CA GLN A 37 -4.92 12.68 9.73
C GLN A 37 -5.06 13.89 8.79
N GLU A 38 -4.50 13.78 7.58
CA GLU A 38 -4.69 14.71 6.48
C GLU A 38 -5.46 14.02 5.34
N PRO A 39 -6.28 14.73 4.55
CA PRO A 39 -7.07 14.10 3.49
C PRO A 39 -6.23 13.47 2.38
N ARG A 40 -5.08 14.06 2.01
CA ARG A 40 -4.30 13.65 0.83
C ARG A 40 -3.45 12.38 1.01
N PRO A 41 -2.70 12.21 2.13
CA PRO A 41 -1.75 11.09 2.27
C PRO A 41 -2.31 9.67 2.06
N PRO A 42 -3.52 9.32 2.52
CA PRO A 42 -4.09 7.99 2.26
C PRO A 42 -4.23 7.68 0.77
N PHE A 43 -4.68 8.64 -0.04
CA PHE A 43 -4.85 8.44 -1.48
C PHE A 43 -3.51 8.23 -2.19
N ILE A 44 -2.46 8.92 -1.77
CA ILE A 44 -1.10 8.71 -2.30
C ILE A 44 -0.58 7.31 -1.92
N ALA A 45 -0.85 6.89 -0.67
CA ALA A 45 -0.46 5.57 -0.21
C ALA A 45 -1.18 4.45 -0.99
N LEU A 46 -2.47 4.62 -1.32
CA LEU A 46 -3.25 3.67 -2.12
C LEU A 46 -2.82 3.69 -3.59
N TRP A 47 -2.67 4.88 -4.20
CA TRP A 47 -2.23 5.04 -5.58
C TRP A 47 -0.88 4.35 -5.86
N SER A 48 0.06 4.42 -4.92
CA SER A 48 1.37 3.75 -5.04
C SER A 48 1.32 2.22 -4.95
N ARG A 49 0.23 1.64 -4.44
CA ARG A 49 0.11 0.20 -4.10
C ARG A 49 -0.92 -0.55 -4.93
N LEU A 50 -1.95 0.15 -5.41
CA LEU A 50 -3.11 -0.45 -6.04
C LEU A 50 -3.12 -0.18 -7.52
N GLU A 51 -3.27 -1.23 -8.32
CA GLU A 51 -3.50 -1.12 -9.76
C GLU A 51 -4.89 -0.53 -10.01
N GLY A 52 -5.01 0.37 -11.00
CA GLY A 52 -6.30 0.98 -11.35
C GLY A 52 -6.92 1.91 -10.29
N PHE A 53 -6.21 2.21 -9.19
CA PHE A 53 -6.72 3.11 -8.18
C PHE A 53 -6.85 4.54 -8.71
N GLU A 54 -8.09 5.00 -8.73
CA GLU A 54 -8.50 6.37 -9.04
C GLU A 54 -9.31 6.90 -7.86
N ARG A 55 -9.13 8.19 -7.56
CA ARG A 55 -9.93 8.86 -6.54
C ARG A 55 -11.11 9.50 -7.24
N ASP A 56 -12.30 9.26 -6.71
CA ASP A 56 -13.49 10.00 -7.14
C ASP A 56 -13.31 11.52 -6.91
N ASP A 57 -13.95 12.32 -7.75
CA ASP A 57 -13.88 13.79 -7.71
C ASP A 57 -14.59 14.38 -6.47
#